data_AF-A0AAV8X9K7-F1
#
_entry.id   AF-A0AAV8X9K7-F1
#
_cell.length_a   1.000
_cell.length_b   1.000
_cell.length_c   1.000
_cell.angle_alpha   90.00
_cell.angle_beta   90.00
_cell.angle_gamma   90.00
#
_symmetry.space_group_name_H-M   'P 1'
#
loop_
_entity.id
_entity.type
_entity.pdbx_description
1 polymer ?
#
loop_
_entity_poly.entity_id
_entity_poly.type
_entity_poly.pdbx_seq_one_letter_code
_entity_poly.pdbx_strand_id
1 'polypeptide(L)'
;MVSGYKYHKRGNAGREGSSFQIDLLTLFLLNALKGDSKWQLSTENMEGDIFDDIVFQRELEGDILLQAKHKQYGAKKTVTYKDLLSISKKCDFSLPNKFRIENIVICTNAQFDTKGLNKLLVNKTPLTEDSILYFGGTNGDTFCYTFNESIKLELKQQIQMYGRQHEKNLAEISDDTISEYLKHLQLVANYPSGEQLQKILETIILQMEWAHKLNNEVCLNYIRKKIDVWFCEMRKDKGTYLTQADAKAFF
;
A
#
# COMPACT_ATOMS: atom_id res chain seq x y z
N MET A 1 0.69 6.13 -35.67
CA MET A 1 -0.22 6.85 -34.76
C MET A 1 -0.70 5.86 -33.71
N VAL A 2 -0.26 6.02 -32.45
CA VAL A 2 -0.77 5.22 -31.33
C VAL A 2 -1.60 6.17 -30.48
N SER A 3 -2.91 5.94 -30.45
CA SER A 3 -3.87 6.70 -29.66
C SER A 3 -3.57 6.60 -28.17
N GLY A 4 -3.78 7.71 -27.47
CA GLY A 4 -3.35 7.91 -26.10
C GLY A 4 -4.05 7.06 -25.04
N TYR A 5 -3.26 6.66 -24.06
CA TYR A 5 -3.73 6.37 -22.71
C TYR A 5 -3.01 7.32 -21.76
N LYS A 6 -3.66 8.45 -21.44
CA LYS A 6 -3.24 9.31 -20.33
C LYS A 6 -4.45 9.53 -19.43
N TYR A 7 -4.73 8.54 -18.61
CA TYR A 7 -5.58 8.77 -17.45
C TYR A 7 -4.70 9.13 -16.26
N HIS A 8 -4.80 10.38 -15.86
CA HIS A 8 -4.31 10.85 -14.57
C HIS A 8 -5.51 11.46 -13.84
N LYS A 9 -5.73 11.10 -12.57
CA LYS A 9 -6.74 11.77 -11.72
C LYS A 9 -6.53 13.29 -11.86
N ARG A 10 -7.61 14.05 -12.10
CA ARG A 10 -7.53 15.50 -12.39
C ARG A 10 -6.87 16.24 -11.22
N GLY A 11 -5.94 17.15 -11.53
CA GLY A 11 -5.16 17.90 -10.55
C GLY A 11 -3.80 17.27 -10.21
N ASN A 12 -2.86 18.09 -9.72
CA ASN A 12 -1.49 17.64 -9.45
C ASN A 12 -1.45 16.56 -8.35
N ALA A 13 -2.30 16.68 -7.33
CA ALA A 13 -2.39 15.71 -6.22
C ALA A 13 -2.80 14.31 -6.69
N GLY A 14 -3.77 14.24 -7.62
CA GLY A 14 -4.25 12.97 -8.17
C GLY A 14 -3.20 12.27 -9.03
N ARG A 15 -2.39 13.03 -9.76
CA ARG A 15 -1.25 12.54 -10.54
C ARG A 15 -0.18 11.93 -9.67
N GLU A 16 0.27 12.68 -8.67
CA GLU A 16 1.33 12.25 -7.76
C GLU A 16 0.90 11.02 -6.95
N GLY A 17 -0.36 10.97 -6.48
CA GLY A 17 -0.90 9.79 -5.80
C GLY A 17 -0.95 8.55 -6.67
N SER A 18 -1.38 8.68 -7.94
CA SER A 18 -1.39 7.54 -8.87
C SER A 18 0.03 7.07 -9.21
N SER A 19 0.97 8.01 -9.41
CA SER A 19 2.37 7.66 -9.64
C SER A 19 2.98 6.92 -8.45
N PHE A 20 2.68 7.36 -7.22
CA PHE A 20 3.16 6.68 -6.02
C PHE A 20 2.63 5.24 -5.92
N GLN A 21 1.35 5.03 -6.23
CA GLN A 21 0.74 3.69 -6.27
C GLN A 21 1.38 2.80 -7.35
N ILE A 22 1.64 3.33 -8.55
CA ILE A 22 2.33 2.59 -9.63
C ILE A 22 3.76 2.20 -9.22
N ASP A 23 4.48 3.11 -8.55
CA ASP A 23 5.84 2.82 -8.08
C ASP A 23 5.82 1.75 -6.97
N LEU A 24 4.82 1.75 -6.09
CA LEU A 24 4.61 0.68 -5.11
C LEU A 24 4.24 -0.66 -5.77
N LEU A 25 3.35 -0.67 -6.77
CA LEU A 25 3.03 -1.86 -7.55
C LEU A 25 4.27 -2.44 -8.23
N THR A 26 5.12 -1.56 -8.76
CA THR A 26 6.40 -1.96 -9.38
C THR A 26 7.32 -2.59 -8.34
N LEU A 27 7.41 -2.03 -7.13
CA LEU A 27 8.18 -2.62 -6.05
C LEU A 27 7.65 -4.01 -5.66
N PHE A 28 6.33 -4.15 -5.48
CA PHE A 28 5.68 -5.42 -5.16
C PHE A 28 6.02 -6.48 -6.20
N LEU A 29 5.86 -6.13 -7.48
CA LEU A 29 6.22 -7.00 -8.60
C LEU A 29 7.68 -7.45 -8.50
N LEU A 30 8.61 -6.51 -8.33
CA LEU A 30 10.04 -6.81 -8.33
C LEU A 30 10.43 -7.69 -7.14
N ASN A 31 9.92 -7.42 -5.93
CA ASN A 31 10.20 -8.24 -4.77
C ASN A 31 9.52 -9.61 -4.85
N ALA A 32 8.29 -9.69 -5.38
CA ALA A 32 7.58 -10.94 -5.57
C ALA A 32 8.27 -11.87 -6.60
N LEU A 33 9.00 -11.30 -7.57
CA LEU A 33 9.79 -12.06 -8.53
C LEU A 33 11.07 -12.67 -7.95
N LYS A 34 11.54 -12.18 -6.79
CA LYS A 34 12.67 -12.78 -6.07
C LYS A 34 12.28 -14.05 -5.31
N GLY A 35 10.99 -14.24 -5.02
CA GLY A 35 10.47 -15.39 -4.29
C GLY A 35 9.94 -16.50 -5.22
N ASP A 36 9.83 -17.70 -4.65
CA ASP A 36 9.34 -18.90 -5.36
C ASP A 36 7.83 -19.15 -5.18
N SER A 37 7.20 -18.48 -4.22
CA SER A 37 5.77 -18.61 -3.95
C SER A 37 4.94 -18.13 -5.14
N LYS A 38 3.90 -18.88 -5.50
CA LYS A 38 2.91 -18.41 -6.48
C LYS A 38 2.12 -17.26 -5.90
N TRP A 39 1.93 -16.24 -6.72
CA TRP A 39 1.25 -15.02 -6.33
C TRP A 39 0.45 -14.40 -7.47
N GLN A 40 -0.48 -13.55 -7.08
CA GLN A 40 -1.22 -12.69 -7.99
C GLN A 40 -1.39 -11.30 -7.39
N LEU A 41 -1.23 -10.28 -8.23
CA LEU A 41 -1.27 -8.87 -7.86
C LEU A 41 -2.48 -8.21 -8.53
N SER A 42 -3.26 -7.45 -7.79
CA SER A 42 -4.34 -6.61 -8.34
C SER A 42 -4.29 -5.21 -7.76
N THR A 43 -4.99 -4.30 -8.41
CA THR A 43 -5.03 -2.88 -8.06
C THR A 43 -6.44 -2.34 -8.31
N GLU A 44 -6.90 -1.42 -7.46
CA GLU A 44 -8.28 -0.93 -7.42
C GLU A 44 -9.29 -2.09 -7.32
N ASN A 45 -8.92 -3.12 -6.55
CA ASN A 45 -9.72 -4.32 -6.36
C ASN A 45 -10.81 -4.06 -5.33
N MET A 46 -12.05 -3.87 -5.81
CA MET A 46 -13.22 -3.56 -4.97
C MET A 46 -13.48 -4.61 -3.87
N GLU A 47 -12.97 -5.83 -4.00
CA GLU A 47 -13.08 -6.83 -2.94
C GLU A 47 -12.26 -6.47 -1.70
N GLY A 48 -11.17 -5.70 -1.87
CA GLY A 48 -10.35 -5.15 -0.78
C GLY A 48 -10.96 -3.92 -0.09
N ASP A 49 -12.13 -3.48 -0.56
CA ASP A 49 -12.88 -2.34 -0.03
C ASP A 49 -12.03 -1.07 0.08
N ILE A 50 -11.68 -0.63 1.29
CA ILE A 50 -10.88 0.58 1.52
C ILE A 50 -9.37 0.36 1.36
N PHE A 51 -8.94 -0.89 1.19
CA PHE A 51 -7.56 -1.32 0.96
C PHE A 51 -7.44 -1.91 -0.45
N ASP A 52 -8.13 -1.30 -1.40
CA ASP A 52 -8.23 -1.74 -2.78
C ASP A 52 -7.05 -1.28 -3.65
N ASP A 53 -6.25 -0.31 -3.20
CA ASP A 53 -5.17 0.27 -4.01
C ASP A 53 -4.19 -0.81 -4.52
N ILE A 54 -3.79 -1.75 -3.66
CA ILE A 54 -2.97 -2.93 -4.02
C ILE A 54 -3.44 -4.14 -3.20
N VAL A 55 -3.74 -5.24 -3.88
CA VAL A 55 -4.03 -6.54 -3.25
C VAL A 55 -3.06 -7.58 -3.81
N PHE A 56 -2.25 -8.15 -2.94
CA PHE A 56 -1.23 -9.14 -3.26
C PHE A 56 -1.57 -10.45 -2.58
N GLN A 57 -1.99 -11.43 -3.37
CA GLN A 57 -2.41 -12.74 -2.87
C GLN A 57 -1.34 -13.77 -3.09
N ARG A 58 -1.11 -14.60 -2.07
CA ARG A 58 -0.10 -15.66 -2.07
C ARG A 58 -0.76 -16.99 -1.80
N GLU A 59 -0.42 -18.01 -2.56
CA GLU A 59 -1.10 -19.31 -2.47
C GLU A 59 -0.86 -20.00 -1.12
N LEU A 60 0.36 -19.92 -0.58
CA LEU A 60 0.77 -20.62 0.64
C LEU A 60 0.81 -19.72 1.89
N GLU A 61 0.95 -18.42 1.70
CA GLU A 61 1.08 -17.41 2.76
C GLU A 61 -0.20 -16.56 2.84
N GLY A 62 -0.33 -15.65 3.80
CA GLY A 62 -1.50 -14.78 3.80
C GLY A 62 -1.39 -13.63 2.79
N ASP A 63 -2.53 -13.03 2.50
CA ASP A 63 -2.71 -11.94 1.56
C ASP A 63 -2.28 -10.61 2.20
N ILE A 64 -1.69 -9.74 1.38
CA ILE A 64 -1.33 -8.37 1.77
C ILE A 64 -2.24 -7.40 1.03
N LEU A 65 -2.97 -6.59 1.80
CA LEU A 65 -3.81 -5.53 1.27
C LEU A 65 -3.17 -4.20 1.65
N LEU A 66 -2.97 -3.30 0.69
CA LEU A 66 -2.27 -2.05 0.91
C LEU A 66 -3.09 -0.86 0.41
N GLN A 67 -3.18 0.16 1.26
CA GLN A 67 -3.65 1.49 0.92
C GLN A 67 -2.49 2.48 0.78
N ALA A 68 -2.35 3.07 -0.41
CA ALA A 68 -1.32 4.04 -0.73
C ALA A 68 -1.82 5.47 -0.44
N LYS A 69 -1.14 6.18 0.47
CA LYS A 69 -1.45 7.58 0.81
C LYS A 69 -0.28 8.49 0.50
N HIS A 70 -0.40 9.28 -0.57
CA HIS A 70 0.59 10.28 -0.94
C HIS A 70 0.21 11.69 -0.45
N LYS A 71 1.15 12.38 0.22
CA LYS A 71 1.09 13.82 0.51
C LYS A 71 1.99 14.57 -0.49
N GLN A 72 1.44 15.63 -1.08
CA GLN A 72 2.16 16.44 -2.07
C GLN A 72 3.41 17.13 -1.51
N TYR A 73 4.37 17.41 -2.38
CA TYR A 73 5.52 18.24 -2.04
C TYR A 73 5.08 19.66 -1.65
N GLY A 74 5.64 20.18 -0.54
CA GLY A 74 5.27 21.49 0.02
C GLY A 74 4.06 21.48 0.97
N ALA A 75 3.29 20.40 1.04
CA ALA A 75 2.29 20.22 2.10
C ALA A 75 2.95 19.80 3.42
N LYS A 76 2.26 20.03 4.56
CA LYS A 76 2.70 19.48 5.85
C LYS A 76 2.75 17.94 5.73
N LYS A 77 3.95 17.38 5.61
CA LYS A 77 4.23 15.93 5.45
C LYS A 77 4.11 15.18 6.79
N THR A 78 3.09 15.51 7.58
CA THR A 78 2.90 14.92 8.89
C THR A 78 1.48 14.38 9.00
N VAL A 79 1.36 13.08 9.25
CA VAL A 79 0.10 12.45 9.66
C VAL A 79 0.03 12.54 11.17
N THR A 80 -1.00 13.22 11.66
CA THR A 80 -1.24 13.39 13.09
C THR A 80 -2.08 12.24 13.64
N TYR A 81 -2.13 12.13 14.97
CA TYR A 81 -3.07 11.25 15.65
C TYR A 81 -4.52 11.43 15.16
N LYS A 82 -4.95 12.69 14.98
CA LYS A 82 -6.28 13.00 14.49
C LYS A 82 -6.50 12.52 13.07
N ASP A 83 -5.47 12.51 12.23
CA ASP A 83 -5.58 12.02 10.85
C ASP A 83 -5.77 10.50 10.81
N LEU A 84 -5.05 9.75 11.64
CA LEU A 84 -5.17 8.28 11.72
C LEU A 84 -6.52 7.81 12.27
N LEU A 85 -7.09 8.57 13.20
CA LEU A 85 -8.43 8.32 13.74
C LEU A 85 -9.54 9.11 13.04
N SER A 86 -9.21 9.85 11.99
CA SER A 86 -10.23 10.61 11.28
C SER A 86 -11.16 9.65 10.56
N ILE A 87 -12.45 9.77 10.87
CA ILE A 87 -13.48 9.10 10.10
C ILE A 87 -13.47 9.74 8.71
N SER A 88 -13.19 8.95 7.67
CA SER A 88 -13.21 9.45 6.29
C SER A 88 -14.62 9.99 5.96
N LYS A 89 -14.79 10.91 5.01
CA LYS A 89 -16.13 11.42 4.64
C LYS A 89 -17.09 10.34 4.11
N LYS A 90 -16.54 9.20 3.64
CA LYS A 90 -17.30 8.03 3.20
C LYS A 90 -17.54 7.04 4.34
N CYS A 91 -16.74 7.16 5.40
CA CYS A 91 -16.86 6.49 6.67
C CYS A 91 -16.88 4.96 6.53
N ASP A 92 -15.86 4.47 5.86
CA ASP A 92 -15.71 3.06 5.57
C ASP A 92 -14.75 2.47 6.63
N PHE A 93 -15.30 1.70 7.57
CA PHE A 93 -14.54 0.73 8.34
C PHE A 93 -14.76 -0.62 7.69
N SER A 94 -13.70 -1.23 7.20
CA SER A 94 -13.78 -2.51 6.53
C SER A 94 -12.73 -3.45 7.09
N LEU A 95 -13.18 -4.62 7.50
CA LEU A 95 -12.33 -5.79 7.61
C LEU A 95 -12.55 -6.60 6.32
N PRO A 96 -11.59 -6.62 5.39
CA PRO A 96 -11.73 -7.39 4.16
C PRO A 96 -11.97 -8.86 4.50
N ASN A 97 -13.13 -9.40 4.13
CA ASN A 97 -13.57 -10.75 4.53
C ASN A 97 -13.38 -11.81 3.43
N LYS A 98 -12.95 -11.38 2.23
CA LYS A 98 -12.72 -12.26 1.07
C LYS A 98 -11.28 -12.78 0.96
N PHE A 99 -10.40 -12.35 1.85
CA PHE A 99 -8.97 -12.62 1.78
C PHE A 99 -8.48 -13.34 3.02
N ARG A 100 -7.44 -14.16 2.86
CA ARG A 100 -6.73 -14.77 3.99
C ARG A 100 -5.69 -13.78 4.49
N ILE A 101 -6.12 -12.77 5.22
CA ILE A 101 -5.27 -11.62 5.59
C ILE A 101 -4.04 -12.05 6.39
N GLU A 102 -2.86 -11.69 5.90
CA GLU A 102 -1.64 -11.63 6.71
C GLU A 102 -1.45 -10.23 7.27
N ASN A 103 -1.48 -9.23 6.37
CA ASN A 103 -1.19 -7.84 6.69
C ASN A 103 -2.13 -6.89 5.94
N ILE A 104 -2.62 -5.89 6.66
CA ILE A 104 -3.31 -4.72 6.10
C ILE A 104 -2.36 -3.54 6.28
N VAL A 105 -1.90 -2.95 5.19
CA VAL A 105 -0.82 -1.95 5.21
C VAL A 105 -1.36 -0.59 4.77
N ILE A 106 -1.14 0.44 5.59
CA ILE A 106 -1.27 1.83 5.14
C ILE A 106 0.14 2.36 4.90
N CYS A 107 0.50 2.56 3.62
CA CYS A 107 1.81 3.05 3.22
C CYS A 107 1.74 4.52 2.80
N THR A 108 2.57 5.37 3.40
CA THR A 108 2.60 6.80 3.12
C THR A 108 4.01 7.37 3.04
N ASN A 109 4.19 8.35 2.14
CA ASN A 109 5.41 9.15 2.06
C ASN A 109 5.50 10.24 3.14
N ALA A 110 4.47 10.38 3.97
CA ALA A 110 4.44 11.34 5.07
C ALA A 110 5.03 10.73 6.35
N GLN A 111 5.59 11.58 7.20
CA GLN A 111 6.05 11.19 8.53
C GLN A 111 4.89 11.17 9.51
N PHE A 112 5.00 10.40 10.59
CA PHE A 112 4.04 10.45 11.68
C PHE A 112 4.44 11.50 12.71
N ASP A 113 3.46 12.29 13.16
CA ASP A 113 3.67 13.13 14.34
C ASP A 113 3.73 12.24 15.57
N THR A 114 4.94 11.92 16.02
CA THR A 114 5.15 11.10 17.21
C THR A 114 4.57 11.78 18.47
N LYS A 115 4.37 13.10 18.46
CA LYS A 115 3.67 13.82 19.52
C LYS A 115 2.19 13.41 19.56
N GLY A 116 1.84 12.58 20.53
CA GLY A 116 0.50 12.04 20.73
C GLY A 116 0.34 10.59 20.25
N LEU A 117 1.17 10.12 19.31
CA LEU A 117 1.18 8.73 18.85
C LEU A 117 2.08 7.81 19.68
N ASN A 118 3.06 8.35 20.39
CA ASN A 118 4.01 7.55 21.19
C ASN A 118 3.38 6.67 22.28
N LYS A 119 2.16 6.99 22.73
CA LYS A 119 1.43 6.17 23.72
C LYS A 119 0.63 5.03 23.09
N LEU A 120 0.42 5.09 21.76
CA LEU A 120 -0.51 4.23 21.03
C LEU A 120 0.20 3.33 20.03
N LEU A 121 1.33 3.79 19.48
CA LEU A 121 2.19 2.97 18.63
C LEU A 121 3.12 2.15 19.53
N VAL A 122 3.19 0.84 19.28
CA VAL A 122 3.93 -0.12 20.15
C VAL A 122 5.25 -0.50 19.54
N ASN A 123 5.19 -0.91 18.28
CA ASN A 123 6.30 -1.54 17.63
C ASN A 123 6.72 -0.69 16.46
N LYS A 124 7.76 0.11 16.65
CA LYS A 124 8.52 0.70 15.56
C LYS A 124 9.56 -0.33 15.12
N THR A 125 9.25 -1.12 14.10
CA THR A 125 10.15 -2.14 13.57
C THR A 125 10.72 -1.67 12.23
N PRO A 126 12.03 -1.83 11.99
CA PRO A 126 12.58 -1.66 10.65
C PRO A 126 11.89 -2.61 9.66
N LEU A 127 11.73 -2.19 8.41
CA LEU A 127 11.39 -3.14 7.36
C LEU A 127 12.60 -4.07 7.12
N THR A 128 12.36 -5.38 7.12
CA THR A 128 13.35 -6.42 6.83
C THR A 128 13.07 -7.06 5.48
N GLU A 129 13.99 -7.89 4.99
CA GLU A 129 13.86 -8.61 3.71
C GLU A 129 12.58 -9.44 3.58
N ASP A 130 11.98 -9.86 4.70
CA ASP A 130 10.70 -10.58 4.74
C ASP A 130 9.50 -9.71 4.31
N SER A 131 9.65 -8.38 4.31
CA SER A 131 8.61 -7.46 3.87
C SER A 131 8.64 -7.25 2.36
N ILE A 132 7.48 -7.35 1.72
CA ILE A 132 7.31 -7.00 0.30
C ILE A 132 7.61 -5.51 0.01
N LEU A 133 7.60 -4.65 1.04
CA LEU A 133 7.97 -3.23 0.99
C LEU A 133 9.46 -2.98 1.27
N TYR A 134 10.25 -4.03 1.45
CA TYR A 134 11.68 -3.89 1.66
C TYR A 134 12.40 -3.52 0.36
N PHE A 135 13.43 -2.68 0.45
CA PHE A 135 14.19 -2.26 -0.74
C PHE A 135 15.71 -2.19 -0.55
N GLY A 136 16.23 -2.57 0.61
CA GLY A 136 17.67 -2.58 0.89
C GLY A 136 18.33 -1.19 0.96
N GLY A 137 19.47 -1.10 1.66
CA GLY A 137 20.31 0.10 1.72
C GLY A 137 20.39 0.78 3.09
N THR A 138 21.30 1.76 3.20
CA THR A 138 21.68 2.49 4.43
C THR A 138 20.63 3.48 4.95
N ASN A 139 19.49 3.62 4.28
CA ASN A 139 18.37 4.43 4.76
C ASN A 139 17.54 3.63 5.76
N GLY A 140 18.11 3.40 6.96
CA GLY A 140 17.47 2.74 8.10
C GLY A 140 16.28 3.52 8.69
N ASP A 141 15.57 4.31 7.88
CA ASP A 141 14.56 5.28 8.29
C ASP A 141 13.13 4.90 7.90
N THR A 142 12.94 3.78 7.18
CA THR A 142 11.59 3.26 6.91
C THR A 142 11.22 2.23 7.96
N PHE A 143 10.17 2.56 8.71
CA PHE A 143 9.67 1.74 9.80
C PHE A 143 8.23 1.35 9.56
N CYS A 144 7.91 0.14 9.97
CA CYS A 144 6.55 -0.29 10.21
C CYS A 144 6.16 0.06 11.65
N TYR A 145 4.94 0.54 11.83
CA TYR A 145 4.33 0.82 13.11
C TYR A 145 3.05 0.00 13.27
N THR A 146 2.84 -0.56 14.47
CA THR A 146 1.55 -1.15 14.87
C THR A 146 0.98 -0.40 16.07
N PHE A 147 -0.33 -0.50 16.27
CA PHE A 147 -0.97 0.03 17.47
C PHE A 147 -0.91 -0.96 18.65
N ASN A 148 -1.02 -0.45 19.88
CA ASN A 148 -1.34 -1.27 21.04
C ASN A 148 -2.84 -1.42 21.15
N GLU A 149 -3.19 -2.42 21.93
CA GLU A 149 -4.48 -2.62 22.57
C GLU A 149 -5.11 -1.36 23.18
N SER A 150 -4.33 -0.36 23.62
CA SER A 150 -4.93 0.84 24.21
C SER A 150 -5.72 1.66 23.20
N ILE A 151 -5.39 1.61 21.89
CA ILE A 151 -6.14 2.28 20.81
C ILE A 151 -7.59 1.77 20.66
N LYS A 152 -7.90 0.58 21.18
CA LYS A 152 -9.20 -0.08 20.98
C LYS A 152 -10.34 0.79 21.49
N LEU A 153 -10.15 1.42 22.64
CA LEU A 153 -11.19 2.26 23.24
C LEU A 153 -11.48 3.47 22.35
N GLU A 154 -10.44 4.12 21.82
CA GLU A 154 -10.59 5.27 20.93
C GLU A 154 -11.19 4.87 19.58
N LEU A 155 -10.77 3.74 18.99
CA LEU A 155 -11.40 3.23 17.76
C LEU A 155 -12.88 2.94 17.96
N LYS A 156 -13.24 2.28 19.07
CA LYS A 156 -14.64 1.99 19.41
C LYS A 156 -15.45 3.28 19.59
N GLN A 157 -14.89 4.29 20.24
CA GLN A 157 -15.52 5.60 20.37
C GLN A 157 -15.73 6.26 18.99
N GLN A 158 -14.73 6.23 18.11
CA GLN A 158 -14.87 6.77 16.75
C GLN A 158 -15.93 6.02 15.94
N ILE A 159 -15.95 4.68 15.99
CA ILE A 159 -16.97 3.86 15.32
C ILE A 159 -18.37 4.19 15.85
N GLN A 160 -18.54 4.33 17.17
CA GLN A 160 -19.83 4.70 17.76
C GLN A 160 -20.26 6.12 17.39
N MET A 161 -19.34 7.08 17.43
CA MET A 161 -19.60 8.47 17.01
C MET A 161 -20.07 8.49 15.55
N TYR A 162 -19.41 7.72 14.69
CA TYR A 162 -19.80 7.56 13.30
C TYR A 162 -21.21 6.95 13.14
N GLY A 163 -21.48 5.83 13.82
CA GLY A 163 -22.79 5.17 13.78
C GLY A 163 -23.94 6.10 14.17
N ARG A 164 -23.72 6.96 15.20
CA ARG A 164 -24.68 7.99 15.60
C ARG A 164 -24.85 9.10 14.55
N GLN A 165 -23.76 9.58 13.96
CA GLN A 165 -23.78 10.68 12.99
C GLN A 165 -24.46 10.30 11.67
N HIS A 166 -24.43 9.02 11.30
CA HIS A 166 -24.93 8.54 10.01
C HIS A 166 -26.09 7.54 10.13
N GLU A 167 -26.71 7.46 11.31
CA GLU A 167 -27.84 6.56 11.60
C GLU A 167 -27.58 5.10 11.20
N LYS A 168 -26.32 4.67 11.26
CA LYS A 168 -25.91 3.29 10.97
C LYS A 168 -25.86 2.48 12.26
N ASN A 169 -26.48 1.30 12.23
CA ASN A 169 -26.32 0.34 13.31
C ASN A 169 -24.95 -0.35 13.21
N LEU A 170 -23.95 0.22 13.90
CA LEU A 170 -22.61 -0.36 14.01
C LEU A 170 -22.42 -1.14 15.30
N ALA A 171 -23.51 -1.50 15.99
CA ALA A 171 -23.49 -2.29 17.22
C ALA A 171 -22.89 -3.70 17.01
N GLU A 172 -22.74 -4.14 15.76
CA GLU A 172 -22.17 -5.44 15.40
C GLU A 172 -20.64 -5.48 15.37
N ILE A 173 -19.94 -4.33 15.40
CA ILE A 173 -18.47 -4.35 15.46
C ILE A 173 -18.05 -4.68 16.90
N SER A 174 -17.75 -5.96 17.12
CA SER A 174 -17.30 -6.48 18.41
C SER A 174 -15.86 -6.06 18.74
N ASP A 175 -15.51 -6.14 20.01
CA ASP A 175 -14.13 -5.90 20.45
C ASP A 175 -13.18 -6.93 19.82
N ASP A 176 -13.65 -8.16 19.57
CA ASP A 176 -12.89 -9.21 18.87
C ASP A 176 -12.58 -8.81 17.43
N THR A 177 -13.54 -8.24 16.71
CA THR A 177 -13.33 -7.74 15.33
C THR A 177 -12.28 -6.63 15.30
N ILE A 178 -12.32 -5.69 16.25
CA ILE A 178 -11.30 -4.64 16.35
C ILE A 178 -9.93 -5.23 16.69
N SER A 179 -9.89 -6.23 17.58
CA SER A 179 -8.66 -6.94 17.95
C SER A 179 -8.01 -7.61 16.75
N GLU A 180 -8.79 -8.37 15.99
CA GLU A 180 -8.28 -9.09 14.83
C GLU A 180 -7.81 -8.11 13.74
N TYR A 181 -8.55 -7.02 13.51
CA TYR A 181 -8.10 -5.96 12.62
C TYR A 181 -6.75 -5.38 13.03
N LEU A 182 -6.59 -5.01 14.30
CA LEU A 182 -5.35 -4.39 14.81
C LEU A 182 -4.14 -5.32 14.76
N LYS A 183 -4.35 -6.63 14.87
CA LYS A 183 -3.31 -7.65 14.74
C LYS A 183 -2.70 -7.68 13.33
N HIS A 184 -3.51 -7.41 12.30
CA HIS A 184 -3.06 -7.38 10.91
C HIS A 184 -2.67 -5.98 10.42
N LEU A 185 -3.12 -4.91 11.08
CA LEU A 185 -2.87 -3.54 10.67
C LEU A 185 -1.41 -3.12 10.90
N GLN A 186 -0.78 -2.67 9.81
CA GLN A 186 0.55 -2.12 9.76
C GLN A 186 0.53 -0.72 9.13
N LEU A 187 1.32 0.18 9.70
CA LEU A 187 1.47 1.54 9.21
C LEU A 187 2.91 1.77 8.78
N VAL A 188 3.12 2.08 7.51
CA VAL A 188 4.45 2.38 6.96
C VAL A 188 4.53 3.85 6.63
N ALA A 189 5.35 4.57 7.38
CA ALA A 189 5.53 6.01 7.25
C ALA A 189 6.89 6.36 6.63
N ASN A 190 7.02 7.60 6.17
CA ASN A 190 8.25 8.14 5.59
C ASN A 190 8.75 7.30 4.40
N TYR A 191 7.82 6.69 3.65
CA TYR A 191 8.17 5.85 2.51
C TYR A 191 8.74 6.72 1.38
N PRO A 192 9.82 6.29 0.69
CA PRO A 192 10.36 7.04 -0.45
C PRO A 192 9.30 7.23 -1.53
N SER A 193 9.34 8.36 -2.23
CA SER A 193 8.41 8.68 -3.33
C SER A 193 9.09 9.48 -4.42
N GLY A 194 8.48 9.51 -5.61
CA GLY A 194 9.03 10.24 -6.76
C GLY A 194 10.41 9.71 -7.17
N GLU A 195 11.35 10.61 -7.43
CA GLU A 195 12.71 10.27 -7.90
C GLU A 195 13.45 9.34 -6.91
N GLN A 196 13.24 9.50 -5.60
CA GLN A 196 13.89 8.65 -4.61
C GLN A 196 13.46 7.19 -4.74
N LEU A 197 12.16 6.94 -4.90
CA LEU A 197 11.64 5.58 -5.09
C LEU A 197 12.06 5.02 -6.45
N GLN A 198 12.13 5.84 -7.50
CA GLN A 198 12.59 5.39 -8.81
C GLN A 198 14.06 4.91 -8.79
N LYS A 199 14.96 5.65 -8.14
CA LYS A 199 16.36 5.22 -7.94
C LYS A 199 16.48 3.92 -7.15
N ILE A 200 15.60 3.73 -6.17
CA ILE A 200 15.51 2.48 -5.41
C ILE A 200 15.09 1.33 -6.33
N LEU A 201 14.05 1.53 -7.15
CA LEU A 201 13.60 0.50 -8.10
C LEU A 201 14.68 0.14 -9.11
N GLU A 202 15.45 1.10 -9.63
CA GLU A 202 16.62 0.85 -10.49
C GLU A 202 17.66 -0.03 -9.79
N THR A 203 17.91 0.22 -8.49
CA THR A 203 18.85 -0.56 -7.69
C THR A 203 18.36 -1.98 -7.45
N ILE A 204 17.05 -2.19 -7.27
CA ILE A 204 16.47 -3.53 -7.15
C ILE A 204 16.58 -4.29 -8.46
N ILE A 205 16.31 -3.64 -9.60
CA ILE A 205 16.44 -4.25 -10.93
C ILE A 205 17.88 -4.71 -11.17
N LEU A 206 18.89 -3.92 -10.76
CA LEU A 206 20.31 -4.28 -10.85
C LEU A 206 20.68 -5.60 -10.15
N GLN A 207 19.92 -5.97 -9.12
CA GLN A 207 20.15 -7.21 -8.36
C GLN A 207 19.49 -8.42 -9.02
N MET A 208 18.71 -8.24 -10.09
CA MET A 208 18.03 -9.32 -10.77
C MET A 208 18.94 -9.97 -11.82
N GLU A 209 18.98 -11.30 -11.82
CA GLU A 209 19.85 -12.08 -12.70
C GLU A 209 19.65 -11.77 -14.19
N TRP A 210 18.40 -11.52 -14.59
CA TRP A 210 18.05 -11.21 -15.98
C TRP A 210 18.45 -9.79 -16.42
N ALA A 211 18.71 -8.88 -15.48
CA ALA A 211 18.97 -7.47 -15.77
C ALA A 211 20.46 -7.17 -16.03
N HIS A 212 21.39 -8.09 -15.73
CA HIS A 212 22.84 -7.85 -15.76
C HIS A 212 23.42 -7.35 -17.10
N LYS A 213 22.67 -7.45 -18.21
CA LYS A 213 23.11 -7.02 -19.55
C LYS A 213 22.33 -5.82 -20.10
N LEU A 214 21.42 -5.25 -19.33
CA LEU A 214 20.49 -4.22 -19.81
C LEU A 214 20.79 -2.86 -19.16
N ASN A 215 20.38 -1.78 -19.83
CA ASN A 215 20.42 -0.45 -19.24
C ASN A 215 19.27 -0.30 -18.23
N ASN A 216 19.59 0.02 -16.98
CA ASN A 216 18.62 0.01 -15.87
C ASN A 216 17.50 1.03 -16.02
N GLU A 217 17.82 2.24 -16.49
CA GLU A 217 16.82 3.28 -16.70
C GLU A 217 15.83 2.84 -17.79
N VAL A 218 16.34 2.23 -18.86
CA VAL A 218 15.52 1.65 -19.93
C VAL A 218 14.65 0.51 -19.40
N CYS A 219 15.21 -0.39 -18.58
CA CYS A 219 14.48 -1.48 -17.94
C CYS A 219 13.38 -0.95 -17.01
N LEU A 220 13.69 -0.02 -16.12
CA LEU A 220 12.72 0.57 -15.21
C LEU A 220 11.60 1.25 -16.00
N ASN A 221 11.94 2.05 -17.00
CA ASN A 221 10.94 2.73 -17.83
C ASN A 221 10.06 1.72 -18.59
N TYR A 222 10.63 0.62 -19.08
CA TYR A 222 9.87 -0.44 -19.73
C TYR A 222 8.91 -1.13 -18.75
N ILE A 223 9.39 -1.54 -17.58
CA ILE A 223 8.57 -2.17 -16.53
C ILE A 223 7.45 -1.23 -16.09
N ARG A 224 7.80 0.01 -15.71
CA ARG A 224 6.82 0.99 -15.24
C ARG A 224 5.79 1.29 -16.31
N LYS A 225 6.17 1.31 -17.59
CA LYS A 225 5.21 1.46 -18.69
C LYS A 225 4.27 0.26 -18.79
N LYS A 226 4.76 -0.98 -18.60
CA LYS A 226 3.90 -2.17 -18.56
C LYS A 226 2.92 -2.13 -17.39
N ILE A 227 3.40 -1.76 -16.21
CA ILE A 227 2.57 -1.61 -15.01
C ILE A 227 1.57 -0.45 -15.15
N ASP A 228 1.95 0.68 -15.73
CA ASP A 228 1.07 1.82 -15.98
C ASP A 228 -0.04 1.47 -16.99
N VAL A 229 0.31 0.75 -18.06
CA VAL A 229 -0.68 0.23 -19.02
C VAL A 229 -1.65 -0.72 -18.33
N TRP A 230 -1.13 -1.71 -17.60
CA TRP A 230 -1.95 -2.66 -16.85
C TRP A 230 -2.85 -1.95 -15.83
N PHE A 231 -2.30 -1.03 -15.02
CA PHE A 231 -3.04 -0.20 -14.07
C PHE A 231 -4.18 0.60 -14.72
N CYS A 232 -3.93 1.15 -15.91
CA CYS A 232 -4.94 1.87 -16.68
C CYS A 232 -6.03 0.94 -17.27
N GLU A 233 -5.68 -0.28 -17.63
CA GLU A 233 -6.61 -1.30 -18.12
C GLU A 233 -7.49 -1.85 -16.99
N MET A 234 -6.93 -2.07 -15.79
CA MET A 234 -7.67 -2.59 -14.62
C MET A 234 -8.79 -1.66 -14.14
N ARG A 235 -8.60 -0.35 -14.30
CA ARG A 235 -9.67 0.60 -14.01
C ARG A 235 -10.85 0.52 -14.98
N LYS A 236 -10.70 -0.14 -16.13
CA LYS A 236 -11.77 -0.40 -17.09
C LYS A 236 -12.41 -1.76 -16.84
N ASP A 237 -11.57 -2.80 -16.69
CA ASP A 237 -11.99 -4.17 -16.43
C ASP A 237 -11.60 -4.57 -15.00
N LYS A 238 -12.54 -4.35 -14.09
CA LYS A 238 -12.35 -4.53 -12.64
C LYS A 238 -12.01 -5.99 -12.32
N GLY A 239 -10.85 -6.22 -11.71
CA GLY A 239 -10.50 -7.51 -11.10
C GLY A 239 -9.61 -8.44 -11.94
N THR A 240 -8.90 -7.94 -12.95
CA THR A 240 -7.85 -8.77 -13.57
C THR A 240 -6.61 -8.77 -12.69
N TYR A 241 -6.04 -9.95 -12.52
CA TYR A 241 -4.82 -10.12 -11.76
C TYR A 241 -3.62 -10.13 -12.70
N LEU A 242 -2.54 -9.49 -12.30
CA LEU A 242 -1.20 -9.76 -12.83
C LEU A 242 -0.65 -10.97 -12.08
N THR A 243 -0.50 -12.09 -12.79
CA THR A 243 0.04 -13.32 -12.20
C THR A 243 1.57 -13.36 -12.30
N GLN A 244 2.19 -14.27 -11.55
CA GLN A 244 3.61 -14.57 -11.69
C GLN A 244 3.98 -14.97 -13.14
N ALA A 245 3.09 -15.66 -13.87
CA ALA A 245 3.33 -16.04 -15.26
C ALA A 245 3.34 -14.83 -16.20
N ASP A 246 2.38 -13.91 -16.03
CA ASP A 246 2.33 -12.66 -16.81
C ASP A 246 3.56 -11.80 -16.56
N ALA A 247 3.96 -11.71 -15.30
CA ALA A 247 5.16 -11.00 -14.89
C ALA A 247 6.42 -11.60 -15.52
N LYS A 248 6.58 -12.93 -15.46
CA LYS A 248 7.71 -13.62 -16.12
C LYS A 248 7.69 -13.42 -17.64
N ALA A 249 6.52 -13.25 -18.27
CA ALA A 249 6.44 -12.94 -19.69
C ALA A 249 6.81 -11.49 -20.05
N PHE A 250 6.88 -10.58 -19.06
CA PHE A 250 7.41 -9.23 -19.28
C PHE A 250 8.95 -9.21 -19.41
N PHE A 251 9.63 -10.22 -18.87
CA PHE A 251 11.09 -10.30 -18.70
C PHE A 251 11.71 -11.43 -19.53
#